data_AF-A0A930GSU5-F1
#
_entry.id   AF-A0A930GSU5-F1
#
_cell.length_a   1.000
_cell.length_b   1.000
_cell.length_c   1.000
_cell.angle_alpha   90.00
_cell.angle_beta   90.00
_cell.angle_gamma   90.00
#
_symmetry.space_group_name_H-M   'P 1'
#
loop_
_entity.id
_entity.type
_entity.pdbx_description
1 polymer ?
#
loop_
_entity_poly.entity_id
_entity_poly.type
_entity_poly.pdbx_seq_one_letter_code
_entity_poly.pdbx_strand_id
1 'polypeptide(L)' 'WRMGTGSPYGPFQILDIIGLNTALNVVSNDPLSKDPNTVQGKIKAILEKYISEGKTGINAGEGFYKYNK' A
#
# COMPACT_ATOMS: atom_id res chain seq x y z
N TRP A 1 -9.94 4.66 12.26
CA TRP A 1 -9.37 3.31 12.41
C TRP A 1 -8.85 3.08 13.83
N ARG A 2 -7.66 3.58 14.21
CA ARG A 2 -7.09 3.37 15.56
C ARG A 2 -8.07 3.62 16.72
N MET A 3 -8.71 4.79 16.77
CA MET A 3 -9.70 5.11 17.82
C MET A 3 -10.98 4.27 17.74
N GLY A 4 -11.39 3.85 16.53
CA GLY A 4 -12.65 3.14 16.33
C GLY A 4 -12.55 1.62 16.47
N THR A 5 -11.38 1.03 16.19
CA THR A 5 -11.17 -0.43 16.22
C THR A 5 -10.22 -0.88 17.32
N GLY A 6 -9.55 0.06 18.01
CA GLY A 6 -8.48 -0.26 18.97
C GLY A 6 -7.18 -0.76 18.31
N SER A 7 -7.09 -0.77 16.98
CA SER A 7 -5.89 -1.24 16.29
C SER A 7 -4.69 -0.32 16.59
N PRO A 8 -3.49 -0.88 16.90
CA PRO A 8 -2.29 -0.09 17.16
C PRO A 8 -1.81 0.71 15.94
N TYR A 9 -2.20 0.29 14.72
CA TYR A 9 -1.77 0.90 13.47
C TYR A 9 -2.97 1.28 12.59
N GLY A 10 -2.82 2.34 11.79
CA GLY A 10 -3.78 2.69 10.75
C GLY A 10 -3.62 1.79 9.51
N PRO A 11 -4.62 1.72 8.61
CA PRO A 11 -4.57 0.83 7.45
C PRO A 11 -3.37 1.10 6.55
N PHE A 12 -3.03 2.36 6.27
CA PHE A 12 -1.84 2.71 5.47
C PHE A 12 -0.51 2.38 6.17
N GLN A 13 -0.48 2.43 7.51
CA GLN A 13 0.71 2.00 8.25
C GLN A 13 0.85 0.48 8.22
N ILE A 14 -0.26 -0.26 8.27
CA ILE A 14 -0.26 -1.70 8.11
C ILE A 14 0.27 -2.07 6.72
N LEU A 15 -0.14 -1.35 5.67
CA LEU A 15 0.40 -1.53 4.31
C LEU A 15 1.93 -1.31 4.26
N ASP A 16 2.44 -0.28 4.93
CA ASP A 16 3.88 -0.03 5.02
C ASP A 16 4.63 -1.08 5.85
N ILE A 17 3.97 -1.70 6.85
CA ILE A 17 4.55 -2.78 7.67
C ILE A 17 4.66 -4.07 6.84
N ILE A 18 3.61 -4.45 6.12
CA ILE A 18 3.61 -5.69 5.30
C ILE A 18 4.40 -5.54 3.99
N GLY A 19 4.63 -4.29 3.55
CA GLY A 19 5.32 -3.94 2.31
C GLY A 19 4.38 -3.77 1.12
N LEU A 20 4.61 -2.73 0.32
CA LEU A 20 3.72 -2.37 -0.79
C LEU A 20 3.75 -3.37 -1.95
N ASN A 21 4.84 -4.12 -2.12
CA ASN A 21 4.90 -5.22 -3.11
C ASN A 21 3.89 -6.33 -2.77
N THR A 22 3.73 -6.65 -1.48
CA THR A 22 2.74 -7.62 -1.02
C THR A 22 1.32 -7.12 -1.31
N ALA A 23 1.05 -5.84 -1.01
CA ALA A 23 -0.24 -5.22 -1.30
C ALA A 23 -0.56 -5.21 -2.80
N LEU A 24 0.44 -4.92 -3.66
CA LEU A 24 0.30 -4.91 -5.11
C LEU A 24 -0.08 -6.31 -5.63
N ASN A 25 0.56 -7.36 -5.12
CA ASN A 25 0.26 -8.74 -5.50
C ASN A 25 -1.18 -9.13 -5.14
N VAL A 26 -1.66 -8.71 -3.96
CA VAL A 26 -3.05 -8.98 -3.54
C VAL A 26 -4.05 -8.28 -4.46
N VAL A 27 -3.85 -7.00 -4.77
CA VAL A 27 -4.75 -6.24 -5.65
C VAL A 27 -4.71 -6.80 -7.09
N SER A 28 -3.54 -7.22 -7.57
CA SER A 28 -3.37 -7.76 -8.92
C SER A 28 -4.06 -9.11 -9.14
N ASN A 29 -4.46 -9.80 -8.06
CA ASN A 29 -5.26 -11.03 -8.17
C ASN A 29 -6.73 -10.78 -8.47
N ASP A 30 -7.23 -9.53 -8.31
CA ASP A 30 -8.58 -9.16 -8.71
C ASP A 30 -8.60 -8.81 -10.22
N PRO A 31 -9.44 -9.47 -11.05
CA PRO A 31 -9.55 -9.16 -12.48
C PRO A 31 -9.87 -7.68 -12.78
N LEU A 32 -10.57 -6.99 -11.89
CA LEU A 32 -10.89 -5.57 -12.03
C LEU A 32 -9.64 -4.68 -12.01
N SER A 33 -8.53 -5.16 -11.43
CA SER A 33 -7.26 -4.43 -11.40
C SER A 33 -6.67 -4.17 -12.79
N LYS A 34 -7.17 -4.85 -13.83
CA LYS A 34 -6.74 -4.66 -15.23
C LYS A 34 -7.38 -3.44 -15.88
N ASP A 35 -8.52 -2.98 -15.39
CA ASP A 35 -9.18 -1.76 -15.87
C ASP A 35 -8.79 -0.56 -14.99
N PRO A 36 -8.06 0.44 -15.52
CA PRO A 36 -7.62 1.60 -14.76
C PRO A 36 -8.76 2.49 -14.25
N ASN A 37 -9.99 2.33 -14.76
CA ASN A 37 -11.14 3.11 -14.31
C ASN A 37 -11.76 2.57 -13.02
N THR A 38 -11.51 1.30 -12.70
CA THR A 38 -11.99 0.66 -11.46
C THR A 38 -11.22 1.14 -10.24
N VAL A 39 -11.76 0.87 -9.06
CA VAL A 39 -11.07 1.15 -7.79
C VAL A 39 -9.77 0.33 -7.70
N GLN A 40 -9.82 -0.94 -8.09
CA GLN A 40 -8.68 -1.85 -8.06
C GLN A 40 -7.57 -1.40 -9.01
N GLY A 41 -7.92 -0.98 -10.24
CA GLY A 41 -6.96 -0.45 -11.20
C GLY A 41 -6.27 0.82 -10.70
N LYS A 42 -7.03 1.72 -10.05
CA LYS A 42 -6.47 2.92 -9.41
C LYS A 42 -5.55 2.59 -8.24
N ILE A 43 -5.94 1.65 -7.37
CA ILE A 43 -5.10 1.20 -6.26
C ILE A 43 -3.81 0.59 -6.79
N LYS A 44 -3.90 -0.28 -7.80
CA LYS A 44 -2.75 -0.90 -8.47
C LYS A 44 -1.78 0.17 -8.99
N ALA A 45 -2.27 1.16 -9.74
CA ALA A 45 -1.46 2.25 -10.28
C ALA A 45 -0.77 3.09 -9.19
N ILE A 46 -1.47 3.36 -8.07
CA ILE A 46 -0.88 4.06 -6.92
C ILE A 46 0.27 3.23 -6.33
N LEU A 47 0.06 1.93 -6.09
CA LEU A 47 1.07 1.06 -5.51
C LEU A 47 2.29 0.92 -6.44
N GLU A 48 2.08 0.73 -7.74
CA GLU A 48 3.15 0.66 -8.74
C GLU A 48 4.00 1.94 -8.76
N LYS A 49 3.35 3.12 -8.66
CA LYS A 49 4.06 4.39 -8.56
C LYS A 49 4.99 4.44 -7.34
N TYR A 50 4.48 4.12 -6.14
CA TYR A 50 5.31 4.13 -4.93
C TYR A 50 6.48 3.15 -5.02
N ILE A 51 6.23 1.95 -5.56
CA ILE A 51 7.27 0.93 -5.75
C ILE A 51 8.33 1.42 -6.75
N SER A 52 7.93 2.07 -7.84
CA SER A 52 8.88 2.66 -8.81
C SER A 52 9.73 3.79 -8.23
N GLU A 53 9.23 4.49 -7.22
CA GLU A 53 9.95 5.52 -6.46
C GLU A 53 10.83 4.92 -5.33
N GLY A 54 10.86 3.59 -5.18
CA GLY A 54 11.60 2.90 -4.11
C GLY A 54 10.91 2.95 -2.74
N LYS A 55 9.70 3.52 -2.66
CA LYS A 55 8.94 3.71 -1.41
C LYS A 55 8.13 2.47 -1.08
N THR A 56 8.80 1.42 -0.63
CA THR A 56 8.18 0.09 -0.46
C THR A 56 7.62 -0.18 0.94
N GLY A 57 7.72 0.76 1.87
CA GLY A 57 7.25 0.64 3.25
C GLY A 57 8.37 0.89 4.26
N ILE A 58 8.21 0.35 5.48
CA ILE A 58 9.18 0.51 6.57
C ILE A 58 10.57 -0.01 6.19
N ASN A 59 10.63 -1.08 5.40
CA ASN A 59 11.87 -1.68 4.91
C ASN A 59 12.74 -0.70 4.10
N ALA A 60 12.11 0.24 3.37
CA ALA A 60 12.78 1.26 2.59
C ALA A 60 12.95 2.59 3.35
N GLY A 61 12.43 2.69 4.58
CA GLY A 61 12.36 3.96 5.33
C GLY A 61 11.26 4.90 4.84
N GLU A 62 10.55 4.56 3.76
CA GLU A 62 9.42 5.32 3.24
C GLU A 62 8.44 4.41 2.50
N GLY A 63 7.16 4.62 2.77
CA GLY A 63 6.02 4.08 2.04
C GLY A 63 4.96 5.18 1.94
N PHE A 64 3.74 4.93 2.42
CA PHE A 64 2.76 6.00 2.63
C PHE A 64 3.20 7.03 3.68
N TYR A 65 4.05 6.62 4.62
CA TYR A 65 4.69 7.50 5.60
C TYR A 65 6.21 7.48 5.45
N LYS A 66 6.85 8.55 5.91
CA LYS A 66 8.30 8.59 6.14
C LYS A 66 8.63 8.07 7.53
N TYR A 67 9.59 7.16 7.60
CA TYR A 67 10.06 6.56 8.84
C TYR A 67 11.49 7.02 9.10
N ASN A 68 11.64 7.91 10.07
CA ASN A 68 12.96 8.28 10.57
C ASN A 68 13.47 7.09 11.41
N LYS A 69 14.64 6.56 11.05
CA LYS A 69 15.38 5.64 11.93
C LYS A 69 15.96 6.38 13.11
#